data_AF-A0A102DDB6-F1
#
_entry.id   AF-A0A102DDB6-F1
#
_cell.length_a   1.000
_cell.length_b   1.000
_cell.length_c   1.000
_cell.angle_alpha   90.00
_cell.angle_beta   90.00
_cell.angle_gamma   90.00
#
_symmetry.space_group_name_H-M   'P 1'
#
loop_
_entity.id
_entity.type
_entity.pdbx_description
1 polymer ?
#
loop_
_entity_poly.entity_id
_entity_poly.type
_entity_poly.pdbx_seq_one_letter_code
_entity_poly.pdbx_strand_id
1 'polypeptide(L)'
;MKKGPSMNSPAPSSHVVILCHPAPDSFNAAVATRYCETVRQCGQQAVLRDLYAMHFDPVLRAEEQPGSADFVVHPDVLAERALIADAKVVVLVYPIWLGSPPAMLKGYVERVFCTGLAGKDLLSFSSSGNSQVWLEEQGEWQSLLHLFDRYIRHAFAMGSTEHVHFRSVVKGMNERFFSQNMEDVRQAATRACRESAAP
;
A
#
# COMPACT_ATOMS: atom_id res chain seq x y z
N MET A 1 37.40 -15.74 -30.39
CA MET A 1 36.06 -15.10 -30.28
C MET A 1 35.73 -14.94 -28.80
N LYS A 2 35.70 -13.70 -28.29
CA LYS A 2 35.35 -13.41 -26.89
C LYS A 2 33.82 -13.44 -26.75
N LYS A 3 33.27 -14.34 -25.94
CA LYS A 3 31.87 -14.27 -25.48
C LYS A 3 31.76 -13.09 -24.53
N GLY A 4 30.95 -12.08 -24.88
CA GLY A 4 30.59 -10.98 -23.98
C GLY A 4 29.75 -11.49 -22.80
N PRO A 5 29.71 -10.76 -21.67
CA PRO A 5 28.95 -11.18 -20.52
C PRO A 5 27.46 -11.11 -20.84
N SER A 6 26.78 -12.24 -20.63
CA SER A 6 25.31 -12.35 -20.67
C SER A 6 24.72 -11.43 -19.60
N MET A 7 24.27 -10.24 -19.98
CA MET A 7 23.43 -9.39 -19.15
C MET A 7 22.00 -9.93 -19.19
N ASN A 8 21.64 -10.74 -18.20
CA ASN A 8 20.25 -11.01 -17.85
C ASN A 8 20.19 -11.29 -16.35
N SER A 9 20.55 -10.28 -15.56
CA SER A 9 20.05 -10.20 -14.20
C SER A 9 18.56 -9.83 -14.29
N PRO A 10 17.63 -10.56 -13.64
CA PRO A 10 16.23 -10.17 -13.63
C PRO A 10 16.10 -8.73 -13.11
N ALA A 11 15.18 -7.96 -13.70
CA ALA A 11 14.91 -6.61 -13.22
C ALA A 11 14.54 -6.67 -11.72
N PRO A 12 15.03 -5.74 -10.90
CA PRO A 12 14.75 -5.75 -9.46
C PRO A 12 13.23 -5.69 -9.22
N SER A 13 12.72 -6.54 -8.33
CA SER A 13 11.31 -6.52 -7.93
C SER A 13 10.90 -5.12 -7.47
N SER A 14 9.71 -4.68 -7.91
CA SER A 14 9.19 -3.33 -7.65
C SER A 14 8.04 -3.35 -6.65
N HIS A 15 8.06 -2.40 -5.72
CA HIS A 15 7.06 -2.21 -4.68
C HIS A 15 6.40 -0.84 -4.90
N VAL A 16 5.08 -0.81 -5.02
CA VAL A 16 4.32 0.45 -5.07
C VAL A 16 3.73 0.71 -3.68
N VAL A 17 4.12 1.83 -3.07
CA VAL A 17 3.76 2.20 -1.70
C VAL A 17 2.81 3.38 -1.74
N ILE A 18 1.55 3.14 -1.41
CA ILE A 18 0.47 4.13 -1.42
C ILE A 18 0.30 4.68 -0.01
N LEU A 19 0.72 5.92 0.20
CA LEU A 19 0.58 6.65 1.46
C LEU A 19 -0.67 7.52 1.41
N CYS A 20 -1.55 7.35 2.39
CA CYS A 20 -2.76 8.15 2.53
C CYS A 20 -2.79 8.86 3.90
N HIS A 21 -2.14 10.03 3.98
CA HIS A 21 -2.21 10.89 5.16
C HIS A 21 -2.03 12.37 4.79
N PRO A 22 -2.83 13.32 5.33
CA PRO A 22 -2.74 14.74 4.97
C PRO A 22 -1.51 15.46 5.54
N ALA A 23 -1.06 15.04 6.74
CA ALA A 23 0.14 15.63 7.35
C ALA A 23 1.42 14.92 6.84
N PRO A 24 2.39 15.67 6.29
CA PRO A 24 3.62 15.11 5.69
C PRO A 24 4.60 14.56 6.74
N ASP A 25 4.53 15.02 7.99
CA ASP A 25 5.35 14.59 9.12
C ASP A 25 4.61 13.58 10.02
N SER A 26 3.59 12.92 9.48
CA SER A 26 2.80 11.94 10.22
C SER A 26 3.54 10.65 10.52
N PHE A 27 3.04 9.91 11.51
CA PHE A 27 3.49 8.54 11.77
C PHE A 27 3.38 7.64 10.53
N ASN A 28 2.30 7.78 9.75
CA ASN A 28 2.11 7.01 8.51
C ASN A 28 3.13 7.39 7.43
N ALA A 29 3.50 8.67 7.32
CA ALA A 29 4.56 9.10 6.43
C ALA A 29 5.92 8.51 6.83
N ALA A 30 6.21 8.43 8.14
CA ALA A 30 7.39 7.74 8.65
C ALA A 30 7.38 6.23 8.33
N VAL A 31 6.24 5.55 8.49
CA VAL A 31 6.06 4.14 8.09
C VAL A 31 6.37 3.95 6.60
N ALA A 32 5.78 4.76 5.72
CA ALA A 32 5.98 4.66 4.27
C ALA A 32 7.45 4.92 3.89
N THR A 33 8.08 5.92 4.51
CA THR A 33 9.50 6.25 4.32
C THR A 33 10.38 5.08 4.73
N ARG A 34 10.19 4.55 5.95
CA ARG A 34 10.95 3.42 6.49
C ARG A 34 10.81 2.16 5.64
N TYR A 35 9.61 1.88 5.14
CA TYR A 35 9.36 0.78 4.22
C TYR A 35 10.17 0.95 2.93
N CYS A 36 10.06 2.11 2.28
CA CYS A 36 10.79 2.40 1.03
C CYS A 36 12.31 2.30 1.20
N GLU A 37 12.84 2.84 2.29
CA GLU A 37 14.27 2.75 2.62
C GLU A 37 14.72 1.29 2.75
N THR A 38 13.95 0.48 3.48
CA THR A 38 14.28 -0.93 3.71
C THR A 38 14.26 -1.72 2.40
N VAL A 39 13.24 -1.51 1.55
CA VAL A 39 13.16 -2.17 0.23
C VAL A 39 14.36 -1.82 -0.64
N ARG A 40 14.77 -0.54 -0.67
CA ARG A 40 15.96 -0.09 -1.40
C ARG A 40 17.26 -0.71 -0.84
N GLN A 41 17.37 -0.86 0.48
CA GLN A 41 18.49 -1.55 1.12
C GLN A 41 18.56 -3.04 0.75
N CYS A 42 17.41 -3.67 0.46
CA CYS A 42 17.34 -5.03 -0.08
C CYS A 42 17.67 -5.11 -1.58
N GLY A 43 18.03 -4.00 -2.25
CA GLY A 43 18.36 -3.97 -3.68
C GLY A 43 17.14 -3.98 -4.60
N GLN A 44 15.95 -3.74 -4.07
CA GLN A 44 14.69 -3.70 -4.81
C GLN A 44 14.21 -2.26 -5.04
N GLN A 45 13.22 -2.07 -5.91
CA GLN A 45 12.66 -0.76 -6.20
C GLN A 45 11.44 -0.47 -5.33
N ALA A 46 11.37 0.75 -4.80
CA ALA A 46 10.20 1.24 -4.06
C ALA A 46 9.74 2.59 -4.62
N VAL A 47 8.50 2.64 -5.11
CA VAL A 47 7.86 3.82 -5.66
C VAL A 47 6.79 4.31 -4.68
N LEU A 48 7.04 5.47 -4.08
CA LEU A 48 6.10 6.10 -3.16
C LEU A 48 5.05 6.91 -3.93
N ARG A 49 3.77 6.66 -3.66
CA ARG A 49 2.60 7.40 -4.12
C ARG A 49 1.92 8.04 -2.91
N ASP A 50 2.33 9.26 -2.57
CA ASP A 50 1.67 10.05 -1.53
C ASP A 50 0.45 10.73 -2.13
N LEU A 51 -0.74 10.21 -1.82
CA LEU A 51 -1.98 10.65 -2.45
C LEU A 51 -2.30 12.12 -2.15
N TYR A 52 -1.93 12.62 -0.97
CA TYR A 52 -2.17 14.02 -0.61
C TYR A 52 -1.15 14.94 -1.27
N ALA A 53 0.13 14.57 -1.26
CA ALA A 53 1.17 15.36 -1.93
C ALA A 53 1.01 15.40 -3.46
N MET A 54 0.45 14.33 -4.04
CA MET A 54 0.10 14.26 -5.47
C MET A 54 -1.20 14.99 -5.82
N HIS A 55 -1.98 15.45 -4.83
CA HIS A 55 -3.33 15.97 -5.03
C HIS A 55 -4.22 15.02 -5.83
N PHE A 56 -4.18 13.72 -5.51
CA PHE A 56 -5.02 12.73 -6.17
C PHE A 56 -6.50 13.09 -5.98
N ASP A 57 -7.29 13.03 -7.06
CA ASP A 57 -8.74 13.21 -6.99
C ASP A 57 -9.40 11.87 -6.64
N PRO A 58 -9.96 11.66 -5.44
CA PRO A 58 -10.56 10.38 -5.09
C PRO A 58 -11.96 10.18 -5.70
N VAL A 59 -12.54 11.18 -6.36
CA VAL A 59 -13.92 11.13 -6.82
C VAL A 59 -14.00 10.43 -8.17
N LEU A 60 -14.67 9.28 -8.21
CA LEU A 60 -15.03 8.60 -9.46
C LEU A 60 -16.07 9.44 -10.22
N ARG A 61 -15.78 9.80 -11.47
CA ARG A 61 -16.67 10.62 -12.31
C ARG A 61 -17.51 9.77 -13.24
N ALA A 62 -18.62 10.33 -13.75
CA ALA A 62 -19.56 9.61 -14.62
C ALA A 62 -18.88 9.14 -15.92
N GLU A 63 -17.92 9.89 -16.42
CA GLU A 63 -17.15 9.59 -17.63
C GLU A 63 -16.14 8.44 -17.42
N GLU A 64 -15.86 8.09 -16.17
CA GLU A 64 -15.01 6.94 -15.81
C GLU A 64 -15.81 5.64 -15.62
N GLN A 65 -17.15 5.69 -15.74
CA GLN A 65 -18.00 4.53 -15.58
C GLN A 65 -17.95 3.63 -16.83
N PRO A 66 -17.55 2.35 -16.71
CA PRO A 66 -17.58 1.42 -17.84
C PRO A 66 -18.98 1.32 -18.45
N GLY A 67 -19.08 1.46 -19.79
CA GLY A 67 -20.34 1.43 -20.52
C GLY A 67 -21.00 2.78 -20.76
N SER A 68 -20.43 3.88 -20.25
CA SER A 68 -20.80 5.23 -20.68
C SER A 68 -20.43 5.46 -22.15
N ALA A 69 -21.22 6.26 -22.87
CA ALA A 69 -20.90 6.67 -24.25
C ALA A 69 -19.58 7.45 -24.33
N ASP A 70 -19.24 8.16 -23.26
CA ASP A 70 -18.03 8.98 -23.12
C ASP A 70 -16.96 8.30 -22.25
N PHE A 71 -16.99 6.97 -22.14
CA PHE A 71 -16.08 6.23 -21.26
C PHE A 71 -14.61 6.54 -21.58
N VAL A 72 -13.91 7.08 -20.58
CA VAL A 72 -12.48 7.36 -20.65
C VAL A 72 -11.82 6.96 -19.33
N VAL A 73 -10.68 6.27 -19.43
CA VAL A 73 -9.82 6.09 -18.26
C VAL A 73 -8.95 7.33 -18.13
N HIS A 74 -9.12 8.03 -17.00
CA HIS A 74 -8.51 9.31 -16.77
C HIS A 74 -6.96 9.20 -16.69
N PRO A 75 -6.18 10.19 -17.17
CA PRO A 75 -4.71 10.05 -17.28
C PRO A 75 -3.98 9.76 -15.97
N ASP A 76 -4.47 10.33 -14.86
CA ASP A 76 -4.00 10.06 -13.51
C ASP A 76 -4.18 8.58 -13.15
N VAL A 77 -5.34 8.00 -13.46
CA VAL A 77 -5.63 6.57 -13.23
C VAL A 77 -4.75 5.67 -14.09
N LEU A 78 -4.53 6.02 -15.36
CA LEU A 78 -3.66 5.26 -16.26
C LEU A 78 -2.22 5.20 -15.74
N ALA A 79 -1.69 6.33 -15.24
CA ALA A 79 -0.35 6.39 -14.68
C ALA A 79 -0.19 5.47 -13.47
N GLU A 80 -1.15 5.46 -12.54
CA GLU A 80 -1.10 4.59 -11.36
C GLU A 80 -1.25 3.11 -11.74
N ARG A 81 -2.14 2.79 -12.69
CA ARG A 81 -2.30 1.41 -13.19
C ARG A 81 -1.03 0.88 -13.85
N ALA A 82 -0.31 1.71 -14.60
CA ALA A 82 0.97 1.32 -15.19
C ALA A 82 2.01 0.99 -14.11
N LEU A 83 2.13 1.83 -13.08
CA LEU A 83 3.03 1.60 -11.96
C LEU A 83 2.70 0.30 -11.21
N ILE A 84 1.41 0.05 -10.95
CA ILE A 84 0.96 -1.17 -10.28
C ILE A 84 1.21 -2.40 -11.16
N ALA A 85 1.00 -2.32 -12.47
CA ALA A 85 1.22 -3.43 -13.39
C ALA A 85 2.66 -3.97 -13.32
N ASP A 86 3.64 -3.10 -13.15
CA ASP A 86 5.07 -3.46 -13.02
C ASP A 86 5.47 -3.89 -11.59
N ALA A 87 4.62 -3.64 -10.59
CA ALA A 87 4.91 -3.97 -9.20
C ALA A 87 4.74 -5.47 -8.89
N LYS A 88 5.52 -6.02 -7.96
CA LYS A 88 5.27 -7.34 -7.35
C LYS A 88 4.47 -7.21 -6.06
N VAL A 89 4.65 -6.12 -5.34
CA VAL A 89 4.01 -5.86 -4.05
C VAL A 89 3.32 -4.50 -4.10
N VAL A 90 2.07 -4.45 -3.67
CA VAL A 90 1.29 -3.23 -3.46
C VAL A 90 1.16 -3.02 -1.96
N VAL A 91 1.56 -1.84 -1.49
CA VAL A 91 1.59 -1.52 -0.06
C VAL A 91 0.65 -0.36 0.22
N LEU A 92 -0.23 -0.51 1.21
CA LEU A 92 -1.16 0.53 1.64
C LEU A 92 -0.75 1.03 3.01
N VAL A 93 -0.57 2.34 3.18
CA VAL A 93 -0.20 2.95 4.46
C VAL A 93 -1.20 4.04 4.83
N TYR A 94 -2.00 3.80 5.89
CA TYR A 94 -3.13 4.68 6.21
C TYR A 94 -3.56 4.65 7.69
N PRO A 95 -4.11 5.74 8.23
CA PRO A 95 -4.81 5.69 9.52
C PRO A 95 -6.22 5.11 9.36
N ILE A 96 -6.71 4.41 10.39
CA ILE A 96 -8.11 3.98 10.48
C ILE A 96 -8.96 5.18 10.92
N TRP A 97 -9.86 5.65 10.05
CA TRP A 97 -10.82 6.72 10.33
C TRP A 97 -12.23 6.21 10.09
N LEU A 98 -13.10 6.32 11.11
CA LEU A 98 -14.44 5.72 11.11
C LEU A 98 -14.39 4.22 10.75
N GLY A 99 -13.56 3.47 11.48
CA GLY A 99 -13.43 2.00 11.37
C GLY A 99 -12.83 1.49 10.04
N SER A 100 -12.35 2.37 9.16
CA SER A 100 -11.94 2.00 7.80
C SER A 100 -10.86 2.93 7.22
N PRO A 101 -10.32 2.66 6.02
CA PRO A 101 -9.34 3.56 5.40
C PRO A 101 -9.91 4.96 5.11
N PRO A 102 -9.09 6.02 4.97
CA PRO A 102 -9.61 7.35 4.65
C PRO A 102 -10.35 7.38 3.30
N ALA A 103 -11.27 8.33 3.12
CA ALA A 103 -12.02 8.50 1.87
C ALA A 103 -11.08 8.63 0.64
N MET A 104 -9.96 9.33 0.79
CA MET A 104 -8.91 9.46 -0.23
C MET A 104 -8.43 8.09 -0.74
N LEU A 105 -8.13 7.16 0.18
CA LEU A 105 -7.65 5.83 -0.21
C LEU A 105 -8.77 4.95 -0.78
N LYS A 106 -10.00 5.07 -0.27
CA LYS A 106 -11.15 4.35 -0.84
C LYS A 106 -11.38 4.77 -2.30
N GLY A 107 -11.42 6.06 -2.58
CA GLY A 107 -11.58 6.58 -3.94
C GLY A 107 -10.42 6.18 -4.86
N TYR A 108 -9.19 6.16 -4.34
CA TYR A 108 -8.04 5.62 -5.09
C TYR A 108 -8.24 4.14 -5.45
N VAL A 109 -8.66 3.30 -4.50
CA VAL A 109 -8.95 1.89 -4.78
C VAL A 109 -10.08 1.76 -5.82
N GLU A 110 -11.19 2.49 -5.65
CA GLU A 110 -12.33 2.44 -6.57
C GLU A 110 -11.96 2.84 -8.01
N ARG A 111 -11.12 3.87 -8.19
CA ARG A 111 -10.70 4.35 -9.52
C ARG A 111 -9.58 3.50 -10.12
N VAL A 112 -8.61 3.07 -9.32
CA VAL A 112 -7.35 2.48 -9.81
C VAL A 112 -7.37 0.95 -9.80
N PHE A 113 -7.93 0.31 -8.77
CA PHE A 113 -7.89 -1.15 -8.61
C PHE A 113 -8.93 -1.79 -9.51
N CYS A 114 -8.54 -2.13 -10.74
CA CYS A 114 -9.41 -2.81 -11.70
C CYS A 114 -8.66 -3.95 -12.40
N THR A 115 -7.52 -3.65 -13.01
CA THR A 115 -6.75 -4.59 -13.83
C THR A 115 -5.29 -4.62 -13.40
N GLY A 116 -4.63 -5.74 -13.65
CA GLY A 116 -3.19 -5.86 -13.43
C GLY A 116 -2.79 -5.97 -11.96
N LEU A 117 -3.64 -6.54 -11.10
CA LEU A 117 -3.35 -6.84 -9.69
C LEU A 117 -3.15 -8.35 -9.43
N ALA A 118 -3.55 -9.20 -10.37
CA ALA A 118 -3.50 -10.65 -10.22
C ALA A 118 -2.06 -11.14 -9.94
N GLY A 119 -1.93 -12.01 -8.94
CA GLY A 119 -0.66 -12.59 -8.51
C GLY A 119 0.29 -11.63 -7.78
N LYS A 120 -0.11 -10.38 -7.52
CA LYS A 120 0.67 -9.45 -6.68
C LYS A 120 0.36 -9.66 -5.20
N ASP A 121 1.29 -9.30 -4.34
CA ASP A 121 1.08 -9.34 -2.88
C ASP A 121 0.53 -8.01 -2.38
N LEU A 122 -0.42 -8.07 -1.44
CA LEU A 122 -0.95 -6.91 -0.73
C LEU A 122 -0.36 -6.83 0.68
N LEU A 123 0.20 -5.69 1.05
CA LEU A 123 0.66 -5.43 2.41
C LEU A 123 0.05 -4.14 2.94
N SER A 124 -0.76 -4.25 3.99
CA SER A 124 -1.38 -3.11 4.65
C SER A 124 -0.63 -2.74 5.92
N PHE A 125 -0.35 -1.45 6.10
CA PHE A 125 0.07 -0.83 7.34
C PHE A 125 -1.02 0.14 7.77
N SER A 126 -1.65 -0.12 8.91
CA SER A 126 -2.63 0.83 9.45
C SER A 126 -2.29 1.32 10.84
N SER A 127 -2.72 2.54 11.17
CA SER A 127 -2.57 3.10 12.51
C SER A 127 -3.91 3.49 13.12
N SER A 128 -4.09 3.36 14.42
CA SER A 128 -5.24 3.93 15.14
C SER A 128 -4.81 4.56 16.46
N GLY A 129 -5.62 5.49 16.96
CA GLY A 129 -5.49 5.99 18.33
C GLY A 129 -6.00 5.00 19.38
N ASN A 130 -6.89 4.08 18.98
CA ASN A 130 -7.49 3.07 19.85
C ASN A 130 -6.50 1.92 20.13
N SER A 131 -6.81 1.13 21.16
CA SER A 131 -6.13 -0.13 21.40
C SER A 131 -6.66 -1.22 20.46
N GLN A 132 -5.83 -2.22 20.17
CA GLN A 132 -6.25 -3.39 19.40
C GLN A 132 -7.44 -4.11 20.07
N VAL A 133 -7.40 -4.25 21.41
CA VAL A 133 -8.47 -4.90 22.19
C VAL A 133 -9.80 -4.19 21.97
N TRP A 134 -9.81 -2.86 21.99
CA TRP A 134 -11.03 -2.10 21.76
C TRP A 134 -11.57 -2.33 20.34
N LEU A 135 -10.72 -2.30 19.31
CA LEU A 135 -11.13 -2.56 17.92
C LEU A 135 -11.70 -3.97 17.72
N GLU A 136 -11.18 -4.95 18.46
CA GLU A 136 -11.65 -6.33 18.44
C GLU A 136 -13.00 -6.49 19.14
N GLU A 137 -13.17 -5.90 20.33
CA GLU A 137 -14.42 -5.93 21.09
C GLU A 137 -15.58 -5.27 20.33
N GLN A 138 -15.31 -4.21 19.57
CA GLN A 138 -16.33 -3.56 18.73
C GLN A 138 -16.55 -4.26 17.38
N GLY A 139 -15.77 -5.31 17.06
CA GLY A 139 -15.82 -5.98 15.76
C GLY A 139 -15.28 -5.16 14.58
N GLU A 140 -14.72 -3.98 14.83
CA GLU A 140 -14.16 -3.10 13.79
C GLU A 140 -12.97 -3.76 13.08
N TRP A 141 -12.10 -4.44 13.84
CA TRP A 141 -10.90 -5.07 13.28
C TRP A 141 -11.23 -6.15 12.24
N GLN A 142 -12.15 -7.07 12.58
CA GLN A 142 -12.56 -8.13 11.66
C GLN A 142 -13.33 -7.56 10.46
N SER A 143 -14.12 -6.51 10.67
CA SER A 143 -14.85 -5.83 9.59
C SER A 143 -13.90 -5.20 8.58
N LEU A 144 -12.84 -4.52 9.06
CA LEU A 144 -11.80 -3.94 8.22
C LEU A 144 -11.11 -5.02 7.38
N LEU A 145 -10.61 -6.09 8.02
CA LEU A 145 -9.89 -7.15 7.32
C LEU A 145 -10.77 -7.86 6.26
N HIS A 146 -12.06 -8.00 6.50
CA HIS A 146 -12.98 -8.60 5.53
C HIS A 146 -13.27 -7.67 4.36
N LEU A 147 -13.67 -6.42 4.64
CA LEU A 147 -14.14 -5.49 3.63
C LEU A 147 -13.01 -4.90 2.78
N PHE A 148 -11.79 -4.84 3.32
CA PHE A 148 -10.68 -4.22 2.64
C PHE A 148 -9.65 -5.26 2.19
N ASP A 149 -8.88 -5.84 3.11
CA ASP A 149 -7.77 -6.73 2.77
C ASP A 149 -8.22 -8.01 2.04
N ARG A 150 -9.10 -8.79 2.67
CA ARG A 150 -9.57 -10.06 2.10
C ARG A 150 -10.41 -9.83 0.84
N TYR A 151 -11.30 -8.84 0.86
CA TYR A 151 -12.11 -8.50 -0.32
C TYR A 151 -11.22 -8.12 -1.51
N ILE A 152 -10.29 -7.16 -1.34
CA ILE A 152 -9.36 -6.74 -2.42
C ILE A 152 -8.57 -7.94 -2.92
N ARG A 153 -8.01 -8.74 -2.01
CA ARG A 153 -7.24 -9.92 -2.41
C ARG A 153 -8.05 -10.87 -3.29
N HIS A 154 -9.29 -11.17 -2.90
CA HIS A 154 -10.16 -12.08 -3.62
C HIS A 154 -10.71 -11.48 -4.92
N ALA A 155 -11.20 -10.24 -4.87
CA ALA A 155 -11.79 -9.54 -6.01
C ALA A 155 -10.80 -9.35 -7.16
N PHE A 156 -9.52 -9.16 -6.84
CA PHE A 156 -8.46 -8.89 -7.82
C PHE A 156 -7.45 -10.03 -8.01
N ALA A 157 -7.74 -11.23 -7.50
CA ALA A 157 -6.91 -12.42 -7.62
C ALA A 157 -5.45 -12.22 -7.19
N MET A 158 -5.24 -11.47 -6.10
CA MET A 158 -3.92 -11.22 -5.53
C MET A 158 -3.35 -12.49 -4.86
N GLY A 159 -2.03 -12.62 -4.85
CA GLY A 159 -1.32 -13.81 -4.36
C GLY A 159 -1.45 -13.97 -2.85
N SER A 160 -1.22 -12.90 -2.11
CA SER A 160 -1.28 -12.89 -0.64
C SER A 160 -1.80 -11.56 -0.10
N THR A 161 -2.14 -11.55 1.20
CA THR A 161 -2.42 -10.33 1.95
C THR A 161 -1.83 -10.45 3.36
N GLU A 162 -1.11 -9.42 3.80
CA GLU A 162 -0.61 -9.25 5.19
C GLU A 162 -1.06 -7.88 5.71
N HIS A 163 -1.35 -7.77 7.02
CA HIS A 163 -1.73 -6.51 7.65
C HIS A 163 -0.98 -6.31 8.98
N VAL A 164 -0.19 -5.24 9.06
CA VAL A 164 0.44 -4.75 10.29
C VAL A 164 -0.36 -3.56 10.85
N HIS A 165 -0.84 -3.67 12.09
CA HIS A 165 -1.58 -2.60 12.77
C HIS A 165 -0.79 -1.97 13.91
N PHE A 166 -0.65 -0.64 13.87
CA PHE A 166 -0.05 0.18 14.91
C PHE A 166 -1.13 0.80 15.80
N ARG A 167 -1.23 0.31 17.03
CA ARG A 167 -2.17 0.77 18.05
C ARG A 167 -1.67 2.02 18.77
N SER A 168 -2.56 2.77 19.40
CA SER A 168 -2.19 3.87 20.32
C SER A 168 -1.25 4.92 19.71
N VAL A 169 -1.41 5.21 18.42
CA VAL A 169 -0.67 6.26 17.72
C VAL A 169 -1.32 7.60 18.05
N VAL A 170 -0.73 8.31 19.00
CA VAL A 170 -1.20 9.60 19.53
C VAL A 170 -0.09 10.63 19.57
N LYS A 171 -0.45 11.92 19.63
CA LYS A 171 0.52 13.01 19.75
C LYS A 171 1.33 12.86 21.05
N GLY A 172 2.64 13.06 20.97
CA GLY A 172 3.54 12.94 22.12
C GLY A 172 3.90 11.51 22.51
N MET A 173 3.71 10.53 21.61
CA MET A 173 4.20 9.17 21.79
C MET A 173 5.72 9.15 22.03
N ASN A 174 6.19 8.25 22.90
CA ASN A 174 7.61 8.19 23.25
C ASN A 174 8.46 7.60 22.12
N GLU A 175 9.73 7.99 22.09
CA GLU A 175 10.70 7.58 21.05
C GLU A 175 10.91 6.06 21.00
N ARG A 176 10.84 5.39 22.15
CA ARG A 176 11.01 3.92 22.22
C ARG A 176 9.87 3.21 21.48
N PHE A 177 8.63 3.66 21.68
CA PHE A 177 7.46 3.12 21.01
C PHE A 177 7.50 3.37 19.51
N PHE A 178 7.88 4.59 19.11
CA PHE A 178 8.12 4.91 17.70
C PHE A 178 9.18 3.99 17.07
N SER A 179 10.33 3.84 17.73
CA SER A 179 11.45 3.01 17.26
C SER A 179 11.05 1.54 17.11
N GLN A 180 10.26 1.00 18.05
CA GLN A 180 9.75 -0.36 17.98
C GLN A 180 8.86 -0.56 16.74
N ASN A 181 7.93 0.35 16.49
CA ASN A 181 7.07 0.26 15.31
C ASN A 181 7.88 0.38 14.00
N MET A 182 8.90 1.24 13.95
CA MET A 182 9.78 1.33 12.77
C MET A 182 10.62 0.06 12.54
N GLU A 183 10.91 -0.69 13.61
CA GLU A 183 11.53 -2.00 13.51
C GLU A 183 10.55 -3.05 12.96
N ASP A 184 9.29 -3.02 13.39
CA ASP A 184 8.24 -3.90 12.85
C ASP A 184 8.02 -3.63 11.34
N VAL A 185 8.03 -2.35 10.91
CA VAL A 185 7.99 -1.96 9.49
C VAL A 185 9.19 -2.53 8.73
N ARG A 186 10.40 -2.41 9.29
CA ARG A 186 11.63 -2.93 8.69
C ARG A 186 11.55 -4.45 8.50
N GLN A 187 11.05 -5.17 9.50
CA GLN A 187 10.91 -6.63 9.44
C GLN A 187 9.89 -7.06 8.38
N ALA A 188 8.74 -6.40 8.31
CA ALA A 188 7.73 -6.64 7.29
C ALA A 188 8.27 -6.35 5.88
N ALA A 189 8.95 -5.22 5.68
CA ALA A 189 9.60 -4.89 4.41
C ALA A 189 10.66 -5.93 4.00
N THR A 190 11.48 -6.37 4.94
CA THR A 190 12.52 -7.40 4.70
C THR A 190 11.89 -8.75 4.33
N ARG A 191 10.76 -9.13 4.95
CA ARG A 191 9.98 -10.31 4.57
C ARG A 191 9.42 -10.19 3.16
N ALA A 192 8.74 -9.08 2.87
CA ALA A 192 8.18 -8.81 1.54
C ALA A 192 9.25 -8.86 0.44
N CYS A 193 10.46 -8.33 0.69
CA CYS A 193 11.56 -8.40 -0.27
C CYS A 193 12.03 -9.84 -0.54
N ARG A 194 12.07 -10.69 0.49
CA ARG A 194 12.47 -12.10 0.33
C ARG A 194 11.44 -12.89 -0.45
N GLU A 195 10.17 -12.65 -0.18
CA GLU A 195 9.05 -13.33 -0.85
C GLU A 195 8.91 -12.86 -2.30
N SER A 196 9.06 -11.55 -2.57
CA SER A 196 8.99 -10.99 -3.92
C SER A 196 10.20 -11.33 -4.81
N ALA A 197 11.27 -11.86 -4.22
CA ALA A 197 12.45 -12.35 -4.92
C ALA A 197 12.38 -13.84 -5.26
N ALA A 198 11.37 -14.57 -4.77
CA ALA A 198 11.18 -15.97 -5.10
C ALA A 198 10.77 -16.12 -6.59
N PRO A 199 11.34 -17.12 -7.30
CA PRO A 199 11.13 -17.31 -8.75
C PRO A 199 9.71 -17.75 -9.12
#